data_AF-A0A259SGJ2-F1
#
_entry.id   AF-A0A259SGJ2-F1
#
_cell.length_a   1.000
_cell.length_b   1.000
_cell.length_c   1.000
_cell.angle_alpha   90.00
_cell.angle_beta   90.00
_cell.angle_gamma   90.00
#
_symmetry.space_group_name_H-M   'P 1'
#
loop_
_entity.id
_entity.type
_entity.pdbx_description
1 polymer ?
#
loop_
_entity_poly.entity_id
_entity_poly.type
_entity_poly.pdbx_seq_one_letter_code
_entity_poly.pdbx_strand_id
1 'polypeptide(L)'
;MTTAPSSPPPLATAPVAAAARTPVRLFLTILELAALGVVGSGVMGILGGGLGLGFGLSFIGVGLLVLVGLVYAVFGVAWFEIARLNGLYGFDLPALRWRAVDRPGFGGWLLALWRQAYNGRMWRAMANFAIACALGSLVLRLMAWFGWSAVTAFAPLFTSGEVDTGWGTRYPSAWAPLIGGAGAAAGIVGIIGVALLHRVISRGIVATPDRNLDLSEQVRTTSAQRAGAVRAADVERTRIERDLHDGVQPRLVSVGMTLGMAQQKIDSDPEAAKALIAEAHTSTKAAITELRQLARGIHASVLDDRGLDAALSALAGRSPVPVVLDVRLDGRCSRDAEAAVYFTIAESLTNAAKHSRASECRVVVRVRD
;
A
#
# COMPACT_ATOMS: atom_id res chain seq x y z
N MET A 1 41.15 1.00 -14.38
CA MET A 1 40.22 -0.14 -14.57
C MET A 1 38.92 0.21 -13.87
N THR A 2 37.99 0.74 -14.65
CA THR A 2 36.68 1.24 -14.23
C THR A 2 35.64 0.13 -14.48
N THR A 3 35.00 -0.36 -13.43
CA THR A 3 33.92 -1.35 -13.52
C THR A 3 32.59 -0.63 -13.76
N ALA A 4 31.95 -0.92 -14.89
CA ALA A 4 30.63 -0.42 -15.23
C ALA A 4 29.54 -1.11 -14.36
N PRO A 5 28.44 -0.41 -14.01
CA PRO A 5 27.31 -1.01 -13.31
C PRO A 5 26.52 -1.94 -14.25
N SER A 6 26.22 -3.14 -13.78
CA SER A 6 25.43 -4.16 -14.47
C SER A 6 23.96 -3.74 -14.63
N SER A 7 23.45 -3.88 -15.85
CA SER A 7 22.04 -3.67 -16.20
C SER A 7 21.12 -4.60 -15.39
N PRO A 8 19.93 -4.15 -14.94
CA PRO A 8 18.97 -5.03 -14.30
C PRO A 8 18.40 -6.05 -15.31
N PRO A 9 18.11 -7.29 -14.88
CA PRO A 9 17.57 -8.32 -15.76
C PRO A 9 16.17 -7.93 -16.26
N PRO A 10 15.79 -8.32 -17.49
CA PRO A 10 14.44 -8.10 -17.99
C PRO A 10 13.42 -8.82 -17.10
N LEU A 11 12.35 -8.10 -16.73
CA LEU A 11 11.21 -8.64 -16.02
C LEU A 11 10.62 -9.79 -16.83
N ALA A 12 10.84 -11.03 -16.38
CA ALA A 12 10.15 -12.20 -16.91
C ALA A 12 8.66 -12.02 -16.64
N THR A 13 7.90 -11.68 -17.68
CA THR A 13 6.43 -11.73 -17.65
C THR A 13 6.04 -13.17 -17.36
N ALA A 14 5.56 -13.43 -16.15
CA ALA A 14 5.02 -14.72 -15.77
C ALA A 14 3.95 -15.15 -16.79
N PRO A 15 3.88 -16.44 -17.17
CA PRO A 15 2.86 -16.91 -18.08
C PRO A 15 1.50 -16.63 -17.47
N VAL A 16 0.69 -15.81 -18.15
CA VAL A 16 -0.73 -15.61 -17.85
C VAL A 16 -1.37 -16.99 -17.89
N ALA A 17 -1.62 -17.57 -16.71
CA ALA A 17 -2.26 -18.86 -16.58
C ALA A 17 -3.55 -18.83 -17.40
N ALA A 18 -3.59 -19.66 -18.45
CA ALA A 18 -4.68 -19.70 -19.41
C ALA A 18 -6.01 -19.77 -18.65
N ALA A 19 -6.82 -18.72 -18.75
CA ALA A 19 -8.10 -18.64 -18.08
C ALA A 19 -8.96 -19.82 -18.55
N ALA A 20 -9.10 -20.85 -17.71
CA ALA A 20 -9.89 -22.03 -18.03
C ALA A 20 -11.28 -21.60 -18.53
N ARG A 21 -11.71 -22.18 -19.66
CA ARG A 21 -13.01 -21.89 -20.30
C ARG A 21 -14.11 -22.03 -19.24
N THR A 22 -15.06 -21.08 -19.21
CA THR A 22 -16.18 -21.01 -18.27
C THR A 22 -16.86 -22.36 -17.92
N PRO A 23 -17.13 -23.29 -18.86
CA PRO A 23 -17.73 -24.59 -18.53
C PRO A 23 -16.79 -25.51 -17.74
N VAL A 24 -15.48 -25.49 -17.99
CA VAL A 24 -14.49 -26.30 -17.26
C VAL A 24 -14.42 -25.85 -15.80
N ARG A 25 -14.43 -24.54 -15.56
CA ARG A 25 -14.47 -23.98 -14.20
C ARG A 25 -15.73 -24.39 -13.46
N LEU A 26 -16.88 -24.39 -14.14
CA LEU A 26 -18.15 -24.77 -13.54
C LEU A 26 -18.17 -26.27 -13.15
N PHE A 27 -17.64 -27.13 -14.01
CA PHE A 27 -17.48 -28.54 -13.70
C PHE A 27 -16.56 -28.77 -12.49
N LEU A 28 -15.40 -28.10 -12.45
CA LEU A 28 -14.47 -28.17 -11.32
C LEU A 28 -15.11 -27.67 -10.02
N THR A 29 -15.87 -26.57 -10.04
CA THR A 29 -16.60 -26.09 -8.85
C THR A 29 -17.60 -27.12 -8.32
N ILE A 30 -18.32 -27.83 -9.20
CA ILE A 30 -19.28 -28.86 -8.79
C ILE A 30 -18.55 -30.03 -8.13
N LEU A 31 -17.46 -30.51 -8.73
CA LEU A 31 -16.67 -31.61 -8.21
C LEU A 31 -16.07 -31.26 -6.83
N GLU A 32 -15.54 -30.05 -6.70
CA GLU A 32 -14.99 -29.54 -5.44
C GLU A 32 -16.06 -29.41 -4.37
N LEU A 33 -17.23 -28.85 -4.69
CA LEU A 33 -18.37 -28.78 -3.76
C LEU A 33 -18.80 -30.17 -3.31
N ALA A 34 -18.91 -31.14 -4.22
CA ALA A 34 -19.23 -32.52 -3.87
C ALA A 34 -18.18 -33.12 -2.91
N ALA A 35 -16.89 -32.89 -3.17
CA ALA A 35 -15.80 -33.34 -2.29
C ALA A 35 -15.86 -32.68 -0.89
N LEU A 36 -16.15 -31.38 -0.82
CA LEU A 36 -16.36 -30.65 0.44
C LEU A 36 -17.62 -31.14 1.18
N GLY A 37 -18.66 -31.53 0.46
CA GLY A 37 -19.87 -32.13 1.05
C GLY A 37 -19.56 -33.38 1.86
N VAL A 38 -18.57 -34.18 1.45
CA VAL A 38 -18.12 -35.38 2.18
C VAL A 38 -17.04 -35.03 3.20
N VAL A 39 -15.88 -34.57 2.73
CA VAL A 39 -14.68 -34.37 3.55
C VAL A 39 -14.86 -33.17 4.48
N GLY A 40 -15.38 -32.07 3.95
CA GLY A 40 -15.57 -30.84 4.70
C GLY A 40 -16.62 -30.98 5.81
N SER A 41 -17.68 -31.76 5.59
CA SER A 41 -18.64 -32.10 6.66
C SER A 41 -17.97 -32.88 7.81
N GLY A 42 -17.07 -33.82 7.49
CA GLY A 42 -16.26 -34.53 8.48
C GLY A 42 -15.35 -33.57 9.27
N VAL A 43 -14.67 -32.64 8.59
CA VAL A 43 -13.85 -31.61 9.23
C VAL A 43 -14.70 -30.73 10.16
N MET A 44 -15.87 -30.29 9.72
CA MET A 44 -16.78 -29.49 10.57
C MET A 44 -17.27 -30.28 11.78
N GLY A 45 -17.54 -31.58 11.63
CA GLY A 45 -17.87 -32.48 12.73
C GLY A 45 -16.72 -32.61 13.74
N ILE A 46 -15.49 -32.77 13.27
CA ILE A 46 -14.30 -32.84 14.12
C ILE A 46 -14.07 -31.51 14.86
N LEU A 47 -14.22 -30.37 14.18
CA LEU A 47 -14.09 -29.05 14.82
C LEU A 47 -15.19 -28.82 15.87
N GLY A 48 -16.45 -29.15 15.55
CA GLY A 48 -17.57 -29.02 16.48
C GLY A 48 -17.42 -29.95 17.70
N GLY A 49 -17.04 -31.20 17.47
CA GLY A 49 -16.76 -32.17 18.53
C GLY A 49 -15.57 -31.75 19.39
N GLY A 50 -14.49 -31.27 18.78
CA GLY A 50 -13.32 -30.73 19.47
C GLY A 50 -13.63 -29.51 20.33
N LEU A 51 -14.52 -28.62 19.85
CA LEU A 51 -15.01 -27.49 20.64
C LEU A 51 -15.80 -27.96 21.87
N GLY A 52 -16.72 -28.92 21.68
CA GLY A 52 -17.49 -29.52 22.78
C GLY A 52 -16.59 -30.21 23.82
N LEU A 53 -15.62 -31.01 23.36
CA LEU A 53 -14.62 -31.67 24.21
C LEU A 53 -13.73 -30.65 24.94
N GLY A 54 -13.30 -29.60 24.25
CA GLY A 54 -12.48 -28.54 24.82
C GLY A 54 -13.19 -27.84 25.97
N PHE A 55 -14.44 -27.41 25.78
CA PHE A 55 -15.23 -26.85 26.87
C PHE A 55 -15.51 -27.87 27.97
N GLY A 56 -15.92 -29.08 27.60
CA GLY A 56 -16.22 -30.15 28.56
C GLY A 56 -15.06 -30.49 29.47
N LEU A 57 -13.82 -30.50 28.96
CA LEU A 57 -12.61 -30.86 29.72
C LEU A 57 -11.86 -29.64 30.30
N SER A 58 -12.41 -28.43 30.18
CA SER A 58 -11.72 -27.21 30.62
C SER A 58 -11.49 -27.18 32.14
N PHE A 59 -12.36 -27.82 32.92
CA PHE A 59 -12.23 -27.88 34.38
C PHE A 59 -11.01 -28.69 34.86
N ILE A 60 -10.47 -29.59 34.03
CA ILE A 60 -9.26 -30.41 34.32
C ILE A 60 -8.01 -29.79 33.64
N GLY A 61 -8.14 -28.63 32.98
CA GLY A 61 -7.05 -27.98 32.25
C GLY A 61 -6.72 -28.61 30.89
N VAL A 62 -7.02 -29.89 30.67
CA VAL A 62 -6.85 -30.59 29.38
C VAL A 62 -7.66 -29.91 28.26
N GLY A 63 -8.85 -29.42 28.58
CA GLY A 63 -9.70 -28.71 27.63
C GLY A 63 -9.05 -27.45 27.03
N LEU A 64 -8.17 -26.78 27.77
CA LEU A 64 -7.45 -25.61 27.27
C LEU A 64 -6.50 -25.99 26.13
N LEU A 65 -5.79 -27.12 26.23
CA LEU A 65 -4.90 -27.61 25.16
C LEU A 65 -5.70 -27.93 23.90
N VAL A 66 -6.88 -28.53 24.05
CA VAL A 66 -7.80 -28.81 22.94
C VAL A 66 -8.27 -27.51 22.28
N LEU A 67 -8.66 -26.50 23.06
CA LEU A 67 -9.10 -25.20 22.54
C LEU A 67 -7.96 -24.45 21.83
N VAL A 68 -6.73 -24.50 22.35
CA VAL A 68 -5.55 -23.95 21.66
C VAL A 68 -5.35 -24.65 20.32
N GLY A 69 -5.37 -25.98 20.29
CA GLY A 69 -5.30 -26.77 19.06
C GLY A 69 -6.40 -26.42 18.06
N LEU A 70 -7.62 -26.17 18.56
CA LEU A 70 -8.76 -25.77 17.75
C LEU A 70 -8.53 -24.43 17.05
N VAL A 71 -7.91 -23.44 17.72
CA VAL A 71 -7.57 -22.15 17.08
C VAL A 71 -6.62 -22.36 15.89
N TYR A 72 -5.62 -23.23 16.02
CA TYR A 72 -4.73 -23.60 14.92
C TYR A 72 -5.46 -24.36 13.80
N ALA A 73 -6.37 -25.28 14.15
CA ALA A 73 -7.16 -26.02 13.18
C ALA A 73 -8.10 -25.09 12.38
N VAL A 74 -8.79 -24.17 13.07
CA VAL A 74 -9.64 -23.13 12.47
C VAL A 74 -8.82 -22.23 11.55
N PHE A 75 -7.61 -21.84 11.97
CA PHE A 75 -6.68 -21.09 11.12
C PHE A 75 -6.29 -21.88 9.87
N GLY A 76 -5.96 -23.17 10.01
CA GLY A 76 -5.60 -24.03 8.89
C GLY A 76 -6.73 -24.17 7.86
N VAL A 77 -7.97 -24.35 8.32
CA VAL A 77 -9.16 -24.40 7.45
C VAL A 77 -9.40 -23.05 6.77
N ALA A 78 -9.31 -21.94 7.51
CA ALA A 78 -9.45 -20.62 6.94
C ALA A 78 -8.37 -20.30 5.89
N TRP A 79 -7.13 -20.74 6.14
CA TRP A 79 -6.03 -20.61 5.18
C TRP A 79 -6.29 -21.44 3.93
N PHE A 80 -6.70 -22.71 4.09
CA PHE A 80 -7.07 -23.58 2.99
C PHE A 80 -8.22 -22.98 2.16
N GLU A 81 -9.24 -22.44 2.80
CA GLU A 81 -10.36 -21.77 2.14
C GLU A 81 -9.89 -20.64 1.23
N ILE A 82 -9.01 -19.76 1.73
CA ILE A 82 -8.48 -18.63 0.94
C ILE A 82 -7.64 -19.14 -0.24
N ALA A 83 -6.80 -20.16 -0.03
CA ALA A 83 -6.02 -20.76 -1.10
C ALA A 83 -6.92 -21.40 -2.17
N ARG A 84 -7.97 -22.11 -1.75
CA ARG A 84 -8.95 -22.75 -2.63
C ARG A 84 -9.72 -21.74 -3.46
N LEU A 85 -10.27 -20.69 -2.84
CA LEU A 85 -11.00 -19.63 -3.55
C LEU A 85 -10.13 -18.88 -4.56
N ASN A 86 -8.84 -18.66 -4.23
CA ASN A 86 -7.89 -18.09 -5.18
C ASN A 86 -7.64 -19.01 -6.37
N GLY A 87 -7.42 -20.31 -6.14
CA GLY A 87 -7.22 -21.28 -7.21
C GLY A 87 -8.44 -21.46 -8.11
N LEU A 88 -9.64 -21.46 -7.53
CA LEU A 88 -10.89 -21.76 -8.23
C LEU A 88 -11.48 -20.54 -8.94
N TYR A 89 -11.53 -19.39 -8.27
CA TYR A 89 -12.20 -18.19 -8.76
C TYR A 89 -11.26 -17.05 -9.16
N GLY A 90 -9.98 -17.09 -8.78
CA GLY A 90 -9.01 -16.03 -9.08
C GLY A 90 -9.36 -14.70 -8.41
N PHE A 91 -9.75 -14.73 -7.13
CA PHE A 91 -10.10 -13.51 -6.39
C PHE A 91 -8.89 -12.69 -5.92
N ASP A 92 -7.65 -13.14 -6.16
CA ASP A 92 -6.39 -12.50 -5.76
C ASP A 92 -6.37 -12.06 -4.29
N LEU A 93 -6.94 -12.90 -3.42
CA LEU A 93 -7.02 -12.64 -1.99
C LEU A 93 -5.63 -12.76 -1.35
N PRO A 94 -5.19 -11.80 -0.52
CA PRO A 94 -3.90 -11.91 0.16
C PRO A 94 -3.87 -13.13 1.08
N ALA A 95 -2.78 -13.90 1.08
CA ALA A 95 -2.66 -15.10 1.91
C ALA A 95 -2.90 -14.80 3.40
N LEU A 96 -3.62 -15.69 4.09
CA LEU A 96 -3.81 -15.57 5.54
C LEU A 96 -2.46 -15.82 6.22
N ARG A 97 -1.97 -14.84 6.98
CA ARG A 97 -0.72 -14.96 7.74
C ARG A 97 -1.02 -15.00 9.22
N TRP A 98 -0.30 -15.86 9.94
CA TRP A 98 -0.32 -15.86 11.39
C TRP A 98 0.25 -14.53 11.89
N ARG A 99 -0.51 -13.80 12.71
CA ARG A 99 -0.10 -12.47 13.17
C ARG A 99 0.88 -12.61 14.33
N ALA A 100 2.17 -12.60 14.03
CA ALA A 100 3.20 -12.53 15.05
C ALA A 100 3.07 -11.24 15.88
N VAL A 101 3.31 -11.35 17.18
CA VAL A 101 3.39 -10.22 18.10
C VAL A 101 4.86 -10.05 18.44
N ASP A 102 5.39 -8.82 18.36
CA ASP A 102 6.82 -8.51 18.60
C ASP A 102 7.25 -8.65 20.08
N ARG A 103 6.47 -9.34 20.91
CA ARG A 103 6.82 -9.65 22.29
C ARG A 103 7.40 -11.07 22.36
N PRO A 104 8.67 -11.25 22.76
CA PRO A 104 9.23 -12.58 22.94
C PRO A 104 8.61 -13.30 24.16
N GLY A 105 8.56 -14.63 24.10
CA GLY A 105 8.14 -15.50 25.21
C GLY A 105 6.65 -15.92 25.20
N PHE A 106 6.26 -16.68 26.23
CA PHE A 106 4.92 -17.28 26.35
C PHE A 106 3.78 -16.27 26.33
N GLY A 107 3.94 -15.12 26.98
CA GLY A 107 2.93 -14.05 26.99
C GLY A 107 2.69 -13.44 25.60
N GLY A 108 3.74 -13.34 24.77
CA GLY A 108 3.62 -12.92 23.37
C GLY A 108 2.88 -13.95 22.53
N TRP A 109 3.19 -15.24 22.72
CA TRP A 109 2.47 -16.34 22.08
C TRP A 109 0.98 -16.35 22.45
N LEU A 110 0.63 -16.23 23.73
CA LEU A 110 -0.76 -16.20 24.20
C LEU A 110 -1.52 -15.01 23.60
N LEU A 111 -0.89 -13.84 23.54
CA LEU A 111 -1.47 -12.65 22.93
C LEU A 111 -1.64 -12.80 21.41
N ALA A 112 -0.70 -13.46 20.73
CA ALA A 112 -0.83 -13.78 19.30
C ALA A 112 -2.01 -14.74 19.06
N LEU A 113 -2.14 -15.77 19.89
CA LEU A 113 -3.26 -16.72 19.85
C LEU A 113 -4.61 -16.00 20.08
N TRP A 114 -4.68 -15.14 21.10
CA TRP A 114 -5.89 -14.38 21.41
C TRP A 114 -6.28 -13.40 20.29
N ARG A 115 -5.31 -12.68 19.73
CA ARG A 115 -5.54 -11.81 18.55
C ARG A 115 -6.00 -12.62 17.34
N GLN A 116 -5.46 -13.82 17.16
CA GLN A 116 -5.85 -14.70 16.08
C GLN A 116 -7.28 -15.21 16.25
N ALA A 117 -7.67 -15.57 17.48
CA ALA A 117 -9.02 -16.03 17.79
C ALA A 117 -10.11 -14.99 17.49
N TYR A 118 -9.81 -13.69 17.59
CA TYR A 118 -10.77 -12.62 17.26
C TYR A 118 -10.58 -12.04 15.84
N ASN A 119 -9.81 -12.69 14.96
CA ASN A 119 -9.56 -12.18 13.63
C ASN A 119 -10.79 -12.35 12.72
N GLY A 120 -11.46 -11.24 12.37
CA GLY A 120 -12.67 -11.24 11.55
C GLY A 120 -12.50 -11.90 10.18
N ARG A 121 -11.32 -11.78 9.55
CA ARG A 121 -11.05 -12.40 8.25
C ARG A 121 -10.99 -13.93 8.32
N MET A 122 -10.45 -14.46 9.42
CA MET A 122 -10.42 -15.91 9.69
C MET A 122 -11.84 -16.45 9.84
N TRP A 123 -12.70 -15.75 10.59
CA TRP A 123 -14.09 -16.15 10.78
C TRP A 123 -14.93 -16.06 9.50
N ARG A 124 -14.69 -15.06 8.63
CA ARG A 124 -15.34 -14.99 7.31
C ARG A 124 -14.97 -16.18 6.43
N ALA A 125 -13.69 -16.56 6.40
CA ALA A 125 -13.23 -17.74 5.67
C ALA A 125 -13.83 -19.03 6.26
N MET A 126 -13.84 -19.17 7.59
CA MET A 126 -14.49 -20.31 8.26
C MET A 126 -15.98 -20.39 7.96
N ALA A 127 -16.69 -19.26 7.99
CA ALA A 127 -18.11 -19.20 7.63
C ALA A 127 -18.35 -19.60 6.17
N ASN A 128 -17.51 -19.12 5.24
CA ASN A 128 -17.61 -19.53 3.84
C ASN A 128 -17.33 -21.03 3.65
N PHE A 129 -16.33 -21.58 4.35
CA PHE A 129 -16.07 -23.03 4.35
C PHE A 129 -17.27 -23.83 4.86
N ALA A 130 -17.87 -23.41 5.98
CA ALA A 130 -19.08 -24.03 6.52
C ALA A 130 -20.25 -24.02 5.52
N ILE A 131 -20.47 -22.88 4.85
CA ILE A 131 -21.49 -22.75 3.79
C ILE A 131 -21.15 -23.67 2.61
N ALA A 132 -19.88 -23.73 2.20
CA ALA A 132 -19.44 -24.61 1.11
C ALA A 132 -19.67 -26.09 1.43
N CYS A 133 -19.46 -26.54 2.68
CA CYS A 133 -19.79 -27.89 3.12
C CYS A 133 -21.30 -28.17 3.03
N ALA A 134 -22.14 -27.23 3.49
CA ALA A 134 -23.59 -27.36 3.43
C ALA A 134 -24.10 -27.41 1.98
N LEU A 135 -23.60 -26.52 1.11
CA LEU A 135 -23.90 -26.52 -0.32
C LEU A 135 -23.38 -27.80 -1.00
N GLY A 136 -22.21 -28.29 -0.60
CA GLY A 136 -21.65 -29.55 -1.07
C GLY A 136 -22.53 -30.76 -0.74
N SER A 137 -23.04 -30.83 0.50
CA SER A 137 -24.00 -31.86 0.89
C SER A 137 -25.30 -31.78 0.06
N LEU A 138 -25.77 -30.56 -0.23
CA LEU A 138 -26.90 -30.34 -1.12
C LEU A 138 -26.60 -30.81 -2.55
N VAL A 139 -25.42 -30.53 -3.10
CA VAL A 139 -24.99 -31.02 -4.43
C VAL A 139 -25.02 -32.54 -4.47
N LEU A 140 -24.50 -33.24 -3.46
CA LEU A 140 -24.54 -34.71 -3.39
C LEU A 140 -25.97 -35.25 -3.40
N ARG A 141 -26.90 -34.61 -2.67
CA ARG A 141 -28.32 -34.98 -2.68
C ARG A 141 -28.96 -34.74 -4.04
N LEU A 142 -28.64 -33.62 -4.70
CA LEU A 142 -29.12 -33.33 -6.05
C LEU A 142 -28.55 -34.32 -7.09
N MET A 143 -27.29 -34.74 -6.94
CA MET A 143 -26.69 -35.78 -7.79
C MET A 143 -27.36 -37.14 -7.59
N ALA A 144 -27.65 -37.53 -6.34
CA ALA A 144 -28.39 -38.75 -6.05
C ALA A 144 -29.82 -38.68 -6.63
N TRP A 145 -30.50 -37.53 -6.49
CA TRP A 145 -31.81 -37.30 -7.08
C TRP A 145 -31.79 -37.34 -8.61
N PHE A 146 -30.78 -36.72 -9.23
CA PHE A 146 -30.55 -36.80 -10.68
C PHE A 146 -30.38 -38.25 -11.12
N GLY A 147 -29.51 -39.01 -10.45
CA GLY A 147 -29.26 -40.42 -10.77
C GLY A 147 -30.54 -41.26 -10.67
N TRP A 148 -31.31 -41.08 -9.60
CA TRP A 148 -32.58 -41.80 -9.43
C TRP A 148 -33.64 -41.40 -10.48
N SER A 149 -33.73 -40.10 -10.79
CA SER A 149 -34.65 -39.59 -11.82
C SER A 149 -34.28 -40.10 -13.21
N ALA A 150 -32.98 -40.18 -13.51
CA ALA A 150 -32.48 -40.77 -14.75
C ALA A 150 -32.86 -42.25 -14.85
N VAL A 151 -32.68 -43.04 -13.78
CA VAL A 151 -33.12 -44.45 -13.75
C VAL A 151 -34.63 -44.56 -13.97
N THR A 152 -35.42 -43.71 -13.30
CA THR A 152 -36.88 -43.66 -13.42
C THR A 152 -37.31 -43.35 -14.86
N ALA A 153 -36.59 -42.48 -15.58
CA ALA A 153 -36.90 -42.15 -16.97
C ALA A 153 -36.86 -43.37 -17.91
N PHE A 154 -36.06 -44.39 -17.56
CA PHE A 154 -35.93 -45.64 -18.31
C PHE A 154 -36.70 -46.81 -17.69
N ALA A 155 -37.50 -46.59 -16.64
CA ALA A 155 -38.26 -47.63 -15.96
C ALA A 155 -39.19 -48.49 -16.85
N PRO A 156 -39.79 -47.97 -17.95
CA PRO A 156 -40.62 -48.79 -18.85
C PRO A 156 -39.87 -49.94 -19.53
N LEU A 157 -38.53 -49.89 -19.58
CA LEU A 157 -37.71 -50.97 -20.16
C LEU A 157 -37.63 -52.19 -19.24
N PHE A 158 -37.89 -52.02 -17.95
CA PHE A 158 -37.69 -53.06 -16.93
C PHE A 158 -38.96 -53.43 -16.17
N THR A 159 -40.00 -52.59 -16.24
CA THR A 159 -41.25 -52.74 -15.48
C THR A 159 -42.47 -52.31 -16.30
N SER A 160 -43.54 -53.09 -16.25
CA SER A 160 -44.81 -52.79 -16.94
C SER A 160 -45.90 -52.23 -16.01
N GLY A 161 -45.70 -52.28 -14.69
CA GLY A 161 -46.68 -51.86 -13.68
C GLY A 161 -46.46 -50.44 -13.14
N GLU A 162 -46.66 -50.27 -11.85
CA GLU A 162 -46.32 -49.02 -11.15
C GLU A 162 -44.81 -48.93 -10.89
N VAL A 163 -44.27 -47.72 -11.07
CA VAL A 163 -42.89 -47.37 -10.79
C VAL A 163 -42.85 -46.53 -9.53
N ASP A 164 -42.06 -46.95 -8.55
CA ASP A 164 -41.71 -46.13 -7.39
C ASP A 164 -40.59 -45.16 -7.78
N THR A 165 -40.83 -43.87 -7.60
CA THR A 165 -39.83 -42.83 -7.86
C THR A 165 -38.75 -42.76 -6.79
N GLY A 166 -38.68 -43.69 -5.83
CA GLY A 166 -37.65 -43.77 -4.79
C GLY A 166 -37.89 -42.82 -3.61
N TRP A 167 -38.94 -41.98 -3.69
CA TRP A 167 -39.38 -41.06 -2.65
C TRP A 167 -40.77 -41.43 -2.12
N GLY A 168 -41.23 -42.66 -2.39
CA GLY A 168 -42.50 -43.20 -1.90
C GLY A 168 -43.72 -42.83 -2.73
N THR A 169 -43.56 -42.11 -3.86
CA THR A 169 -44.64 -41.86 -4.81
C THR A 169 -44.61 -42.87 -5.94
N ARG A 170 -45.76 -43.48 -6.23
CA ARG A 170 -45.92 -44.48 -7.30
C ARG A 170 -46.78 -43.93 -8.42
N TYR A 171 -46.37 -44.18 -9.65
CA TYR A 171 -47.11 -43.79 -10.85
C TYR A 171 -47.06 -44.90 -11.89
N PRO A 172 -48.02 -44.96 -12.84
CA PRO A 172 -47.94 -45.90 -13.96
C PRO A 172 -46.66 -45.71 -14.76
N SER A 173 -46.01 -46.80 -15.17
CA SER A 173 -44.76 -46.80 -15.95
C SER A 173 -44.81 -45.91 -17.18
N ALA A 174 -45.97 -45.75 -17.82
CA ALA A 174 -46.17 -44.85 -18.96
C ALA A 174 -45.76 -43.38 -18.70
N TRP A 175 -45.87 -42.89 -17.46
CA TRP A 175 -45.49 -41.53 -17.08
C TRP A 175 -44.02 -41.39 -16.67
N ALA A 176 -43.31 -42.51 -16.49
CA ALA A 176 -41.97 -42.53 -15.94
C ALA A 176 -40.93 -41.78 -16.79
N PRO A 177 -40.93 -41.82 -18.15
CA PRO A 177 -40.02 -41.03 -18.97
C PRO A 177 -40.18 -39.52 -18.78
N LEU A 178 -41.42 -39.03 -18.68
CA LEU A 178 -41.70 -37.61 -18.49
C LEU A 178 -41.29 -37.14 -17.10
N ILE A 179 -41.71 -37.88 -16.06
CA ILE A 179 -41.40 -37.53 -14.66
C ILE A 179 -39.91 -37.63 -14.38
N GLY A 180 -39.27 -38.74 -14.79
CA GLY A 180 -37.84 -38.96 -14.63
C GLY A 180 -37.01 -37.96 -15.43
N GLY A 181 -37.39 -37.67 -16.68
CA GLY A 181 -36.74 -36.66 -17.50
C GLY A 181 -36.82 -35.25 -16.91
N ALA A 182 -38.00 -34.85 -16.44
CA ALA A 182 -38.19 -33.55 -15.77
C ALA A 182 -37.39 -33.48 -14.45
N GLY A 183 -37.39 -34.54 -13.64
CA GLY A 183 -36.60 -34.63 -12.41
C GLY A 183 -35.10 -34.55 -12.68
N ALA A 184 -34.60 -35.24 -13.71
CA ALA A 184 -33.20 -35.19 -14.11
C ALA A 184 -32.80 -33.77 -14.58
N ALA A 185 -33.63 -33.12 -15.39
CA ALA A 185 -33.41 -31.74 -15.82
C ALA A 185 -33.38 -30.77 -14.62
N ALA A 186 -34.32 -30.90 -13.68
CA ALA A 186 -34.36 -30.11 -12.45
C ALA A 186 -33.11 -30.32 -11.59
N GLY A 187 -32.62 -31.56 -11.48
CA GLY A 187 -31.37 -31.89 -10.79
C GLY A 187 -30.16 -31.18 -11.40
N ILE A 188 -30.01 -31.19 -12.72
CA ILE A 188 -28.92 -30.48 -13.43
C ILE A 188 -29.01 -28.97 -13.16
N VAL A 189 -30.19 -28.37 -13.33
CA VAL A 189 -30.41 -26.94 -13.07
C VAL A 189 -30.08 -26.58 -11.62
N GLY A 190 -30.50 -27.42 -10.66
CA GLY A 190 -30.19 -27.24 -9.25
C GLY A 190 -28.69 -27.29 -8.96
N ILE A 191 -27.96 -28.27 -9.51
CA ILE A 191 -26.50 -28.42 -9.32
C ILE A 191 -25.77 -27.19 -9.85
N ILE A 192 -26.11 -26.74 -11.07
CA ILE A 192 -25.53 -25.54 -11.68
C ILE A 192 -25.86 -24.30 -10.84
N GLY A 193 -27.12 -24.17 -10.40
CA GLY A 193 -27.59 -23.06 -9.56
C GLY A 193 -26.82 -22.97 -8.25
N VAL A 194 -26.59 -24.10 -7.57
CA VAL A 194 -25.80 -24.15 -6.32
C VAL A 194 -24.34 -23.75 -6.55
N ALA A 195 -23.72 -24.21 -7.64
CA ALA A 195 -22.34 -23.82 -7.97
C ALA A 195 -22.20 -22.31 -8.23
N LEU A 196 -23.16 -21.72 -8.95
CA LEU A 196 -23.21 -20.27 -9.19
C LEU A 196 -23.47 -19.49 -7.90
N LEU A 197 -24.40 -19.97 -7.07
CA LEU A 197 -24.72 -19.38 -5.78
C LEU A 197 -23.50 -19.36 -4.85
N HIS A 198 -22.76 -20.47 -4.77
CA HIS A 198 -21.52 -20.56 -4.00
C HIS A 198 -20.53 -19.46 -4.41
N ARG A 199 -20.31 -19.27 -5.73
CA ARG A 199 -19.43 -18.20 -6.23
C ARG A 199 -19.85 -16.81 -5.77
N VAL A 200 -21.15 -16.50 -5.83
CA VAL A 200 -21.70 -15.20 -5.40
C VAL A 200 -21.49 -14.99 -3.90
N ILE A 201 -21.84 -15.99 -3.08
CA ILE A 201 -21.69 -15.94 -1.63
C ILE A 201 -20.22 -15.78 -1.23
N SER A 202 -19.32 -16.58 -1.82
CA SER A 202 -17.89 -16.51 -1.51
C SER A 202 -17.28 -15.17 -1.86
N ARG A 203 -17.70 -14.56 -2.98
CA ARG A 203 -17.29 -13.20 -3.33
C ARG A 203 -17.80 -12.18 -2.29
N GLY A 204 -19.06 -12.27 -1.88
CA GLY A 204 -19.64 -11.34 -0.91
C GLY A 204 -19.02 -11.43 0.49
N ILE A 205 -18.77 -12.65 0.98
CA ILE A 205 -18.27 -12.87 2.34
C ILE A 205 -16.76 -12.64 2.44
N VAL A 206 -15.98 -13.16 1.48
CA VAL A 206 -14.52 -13.26 1.63
C VAL A 206 -13.79 -12.12 0.90
N ALA A 207 -14.32 -11.64 -0.22
CA ALA A 207 -13.68 -10.58 -1.01
C ALA A 207 -14.06 -9.16 -0.54
N THR A 208 -14.64 -9.01 0.66
CA THR A 208 -14.84 -7.69 1.26
C THR A 208 -13.51 -7.08 1.68
N PRO A 209 -13.19 -5.84 1.25
CA PRO A 209 -11.97 -5.14 1.65
C PRO A 209 -11.83 -5.09 3.17
N ASP A 210 -10.66 -5.45 3.68
CA ASP A 210 -10.38 -5.41 5.10
C ASP A 210 -10.04 -3.96 5.48
N ARG A 211 -11.06 -3.20 5.91
CA ARG A 211 -10.96 -1.77 6.27
C ARG A 211 -9.79 -1.44 7.21
N ASN A 212 -9.34 -2.42 8.00
CA ASN A 212 -8.20 -2.30 8.90
C ASN A 212 -6.84 -2.37 8.18
N LEU A 213 -6.73 -3.14 7.08
CA LEU A 213 -5.52 -3.18 6.25
C LEU A 213 -5.34 -1.84 5.54
N ASP A 214 -6.39 -1.32 4.93
CA ASP A 214 -6.37 -0.01 4.25
C ASP A 214 -5.96 1.11 5.22
N LEU A 215 -6.49 1.11 6.45
CA LEU A 215 -6.10 2.07 7.48
C LEU A 215 -4.60 1.95 7.84
N SER A 216 -4.09 0.72 7.97
CA SER A 216 -2.70 0.49 8.36
C SER A 216 -1.70 0.89 7.26
N GLU A 217 -2.07 0.68 5.98
CA GLU A 217 -1.30 1.16 4.84
C GLU A 217 -1.32 2.69 4.79
N GLN A 218 -2.47 3.31 5.00
CA GLN A 218 -2.61 4.77 5.02
C GLN A 218 -1.82 5.42 6.16
N VAL A 219 -1.77 4.79 7.34
CA VAL A 219 -0.92 5.25 8.45
C VAL A 219 0.57 5.10 8.11
N ARG A 220 0.98 4.00 7.45
CA ARG A 220 2.36 3.79 7.02
C ARG A 220 2.81 4.81 5.98
N THR A 221 1.99 5.09 4.98
CA THR A 221 2.30 6.11 3.95
C THR A 221 2.41 7.49 4.60
N THR A 222 1.49 7.83 5.50
CA THR A 222 1.53 9.12 6.24
C THR A 222 2.77 9.24 7.11
N SER A 223 3.17 8.16 7.78
CA SER A 223 4.36 8.16 8.66
C SER A 223 5.66 8.27 7.86
N ALA A 224 5.75 7.58 6.71
CA ALA A 224 6.90 7.67 5.80
C ALA A 224 7.03 9.08 5.20
N GLN A 225 5.91 9.71 4.82
CA GLN A 225 5.89 11.09 4.33
C GLN A 225 6.32 12.09 5.42
N ARG A 226 5.84 11.93 6.66
CA ARG A 226 6.27 12.77 7.80
C ARG A 226 7.76 12.61 8.09
N ALA A 227 8.28 11.39 8.08
CA ALA A 227 9.71 11.14 8.27
C ALA A 227 10.56 11.76 7.14
N GLY A 228 10.06 11.77 5.90
CA GLY A 228 10.67 12.47 4.78
C GLY A 228 10.73 13.99 4.99
N ALA A 229 9.61 14.59 5.40
CA ALA A 229 9.53 16.03 5.67
C ALA A 229 10.45 16.48 6.82
N VAL A 230 10.53 15.71 7.91
CA VAL A 230 11.43 16.01 9.04
C VAL A 230 12.90 15.96 8.60
N ARG A 231 13.30 14.93 7.84
CA ARG A 231 14.67 14.84 7.33
C ARG A 231 15.03 16.00 6.39
N ALA A 232 14.09 16.43 5.55
CA ALA A 232 14.29 17.58 4.68
C ALA A 232 14.47 18.87 5.50
N ALA A 233 13.68 19.05 6.56
CA ALA A 233 13.81 20.20 7.45
C ALA A 233 15.14 20.21 8.23
N ASP A 234 15.63 19.05 8.69
CA ASP A 234 16.92 18.96 9.39
C ASP A 234 18.10 19.31 8.47
N VAL A 235 18.07 18.84 7.21
CA VAL A 235 19.10 19.19 6.21
C VAL A 235 19.12 20.70 5.95
N GLU A 236 17.95 21.33 5.79
CA GLU A 236 17.86 22.77 5.56
C GLU A 236 18.33 23.56 6.79
N ARG A 237 18.00 23.10 8.00
CA ARG A 237 18.50 23.71 9.23
C ARG A 237 20.03 23.67 9.32
N THR A 238 20.65 22.53 9.05
CA THR A 238 22.12 22.41 9.05
C THR A 238 22.76 23.30 7.99
N ARG A 239 22.12 23.45 6.82
CA ARG A 239 22.56 24.40 5.78
C ARG A 239 22.52 25.84 6.30
N ILE A 240 21.40 26.27 6.90
CA ILE A 240 21.25 27.62 7.48
C ILE A 240 22.27 27.87 8.58
N GLU A 241 22.48 26.90 9.49
CA GLU A 241 23.45 27.02 10.58
C GLU A 241 24.88 27.18 10.03
N ARG A 242 25.24 26.43 8.98
CA ARG A 242 26.53 26.55 8.32
C ARG A 242 26.70 27.87 7.56
N ASP A 243 25.69 28.28 6.78
CA ASP A 243 25.74 29.54 6.04
C ASP A 243 25.84 30.75 6.99
N LEU A 244 25.18 30.67 8.15
CA LEU A 244 25.30 31.67 9.21
C LEU A 244 26.70 31.67 9.85
N HIS A 245 27.22 30.48 10.17
CA HIS A 245 28.53 30.33 10.80
C HIS A 245 29.67 30.79 9.89
N ASP A 246 29.67 30.34 8.63
CA ASP A 246 30.70 30.64 7.64
C ASP A 246 30.61 32.10 7.14
N GLY A 247 29.41 32.71 7.13
CA GLY A 247 29.20 34.06 6.61
C GLY A 247 29.39 35.19 7.65
N VAL A 248 28.76 35.06 8.82
CA VAL A 248 28.62 36.19 9.77
C VAL A 248 29.78 36.28 10.75
N GLN A 249 30.28 35.14 11.27
CA GLN A 249 31.30 35.15 12.31
C GLN A 249 32.63 35.82 11.88
N PRO A 250 33.24 35.48 10.73
CA PRO A 250 34.52 36.08 10.33
C PRO A 250 34.41 37.59 10.15
N ARG A 251 33.24 38.06 9.70
CA ARG A 251 32.98 39.46 9.41
C ARG A 251 32.75 40.27 10.69
N LEU A 252 32.06 39.72 11.69
CA LEU A 252 31.93 40.35 13.02
C LEU A 252 33.28 40.45 13.74
N VAL A 253 34.13 39.43 13.61
CA VAL A 253 35.51 39.46 14.14
C VAL A 253 36.32 40.57 13.47
N SER A 254 36.22 40.71 12.15
CA SER A 254 36.88 41.80 11.41
C SER A 254 36.40 43.18 11.86
N VAL A 255 35.10 43.39 12.04
CA VAL A 255 34.55 44.65 12.59
C VAL A 255 35.12 44.96 13.97
N GLY A 256 35.20 43.96 14.85
CA GLY A 256 35.79 44.11 16.19
C GLY A 256 37.26 44.52 16.15
N MET A 257 38.06 43.93 15.26
CA MET A 257 39.45 44.32 15.06
C MET A 257 39.58 45.77 14.53
N THR A 258 38.77 46.16 13.54
CA THR A 258 38.78 47.53 12.98
C THR A 258 38.44 48.57 14.04
N LEU A 259 37.44 48.30 14.89
CA LEU A 259 37.11 49.16 16.03
C LEU A 259 38.23 49.22 17.08
N GLY A 260 38.90 48.09 17.36
CA GLY A 260 40.05 48.05 18.27
C GLY A 260 41.23 48.91 17.78
N MET A 261 41.51 48.88 16.47
CA MET A 261 42.52 49.75 15.85
C MET A 261 42.13 51.24 15.90
N ALA A 262 40.84 51.55 15.71
CA ALA A 262 40.34 52.92 15.85
C ALA A 262 40.52 53.44 17.29
N GLN A 263 40.25 52.60 18.29
CA GLN A 263 40.40 52.94 19.71
C GLN A 263 41.85 53.31 20.07
N GLN A 264 42.83 52.57 19.55
CA GLN A 264 44.26 52.83 19.79
C GLN A 264 44.74 54.13 19.13
N LYS A 265 44.10 54.56 18.04
CA LYS A 265 44.46 55.77 17.29
C LYS A 265 43.70 57.01 17.72
N ILE A 266 42.74 56.91 18.63
CA ILE A 266 41.79 57.99 18.91
C ILE A 266 42.46 59.27 19.45
N ASP A 267 43.52 59.12 20.25
CA ASP A 267 44.28 60.23 20.83
C ASP A 267 45.49 60.64 20.00
N SER A 268 46.05 59.71 19.21
CA SER A 268 47.31 59.91 18.48
C SER A 268 47.13 60.29 17.01
N ASP A 269 46.06 59.81 16.37
CA ASP A 269 45.70 60.08 14.98
C ASP A 269 44.16 60.04 14.80
N PRO A 270 43.47 61.15 15.17
CA PRO A 270 42.01 61.19 15.20
C PRO A 270 41.35 61.02 13.82
N GLU A 271 42.02 61.45 12.75
CA GLU A 271 41.48 61.32 11.38
C GLU A 271 41.54 59.86 10.89
N ALA A 272 42.63 59.13 11.17
CA ALA A 272 42.67 57.70 10.89
C ALA A 272 41.67 56.91 11.75
N ALA A 273 41.46 57.31 13.01
CA ALA A 273 40.45 56.69 13.87
C ALA A 273 39.03 56.88 13.33
N LYS A 274 38.67 58.07 12.84
CA LYS A 274 37.38 58.33 12.18
C LYS A 274 37.18 57.48 10.93
N ALA A 275 38.22 57.31 10.10
CA ALA A 275 38.15 56.47 8.90
C ALA A 275 37.87 55.00 9.24
N LEU A 276 38.55 54.45 10.24
CA LEU A 276 38.34 53.07 10.72
C LEU A 276 36.93 52.88 11.32
N ILE A 277 36.40 53.87 12.04
CA ILE A 277 35.02 53.85 12.55
C ILE A 277 34.01 53.83 11.39
N ALA A 278 34.23 54.64 10.34
CA ALA A 278 33.36 54.67 9.17
C ALA A 278 33.38 53.33 8.39
N GLU A 279 34.55 52.70 8.29
CA GLU A 279 34.71 51.37 7.70
C GLU A 279 33.97 50.29 8.51
N ALA A 280 34.17 50.26 9.84
CA ALA A 280 33.49 49.33 10.74
C ALA A 280 31.95 49.49 10.66
N HIS A 281 31.46 50.74 10.61
CA HIS A 281 30.03 51.03 10.47
C HIS A 281 29.46 50.53 9.14
N THR A 282 30.20 50.73 8.03
CA THR A 282 29.80 50.25 6.70
C THR A 282 29.76 48.72 6.63
N SER A 283 30.78 48.06 7.19
CA SER A 283 30.85 46.59 7.23
C SER A 283 29.76 45.97 8.10
N THR A 284 29.40 46.62 9.22
CA THR A 284 28.27 46.22 10.07
C THR A 284 26.92 46.33 9.35
N LYS A 285 26.70 47.42 8.60
CA LYS A 285 25.47 47.61 7.80
C LYS A 285 25.33 46.55 6.71
N ALA A 286 26.43 46.17 6.07
CA ALA A 286 26.45 45.08 5.10
C ALA A 286 26.08 43.74 5.76
N ALA A 287 26.69 43.40 6.91
CA ALA A 287 26.41 42.17 7.64
C ALA A 287 24.94 42.06 8.09
N ILE A 288 24.35 43.15 8.61
CA ILE A 288 22.92 43.19 8.98
C ILE A 288 22.01 42.96 7.77
N THR A 289 22.40 43.49 6.60
CA THR A 289 21.63 43.32 5.36
C THR A 289 21.64 41.86 4.90
N GLU A 290 22.80 41.20 4.99
CA GLU A 290 23.02 39.80 4.63
C GLU A 290 22.30 38.85 5.61
N LEU A 291 22.34 39.13 6.91
CA LEU A 291 21.57 38.42 7.94
C LEU A 291 20.06 38.53 7.74
N ARG A 292 19.55 39.74 7.45
CA ARG A 292 18.14 39.97 7.12
C ARG A 292 17.70 39.25 5.86
N GLN A 293 18.65 39.09 4.95
CA GLN A 293 18.47 38.33 3.74
C GLN A 293 18.36 36.84 4.12
N LEU A 294 19.33 36.25 4.81
CA LEU A 294 19.29 34.84 5.27
C LEU A 294 18.03 34.52 6.10
N ALA A 295 17.69 35.36 7.08
CA ALA A 295 16.55 35.16 7.97
C ALA A 295 15.18 35.27 7.28
N ARG A 296 15.11 35.97 6.14
CA ARG A 296 13.90 36.05 5.30
C ARG A 296 13.95 35.12 4.10
N GLY A 297 14.98 34.28 4.01
CA GLY A 297 15.23 33.41 2.87
C GLY A 297 15.27 34.17 1.55
N ILE A 298 16.06 35.26 1.48
CA ILE A 298 16.52 36.18 0.39
C ILE A 298 15.67 36.37 -0.89
N HIS A 299 14.94 35.38 -1.34
CA HIS A 299 14.44 35.26 -2.70
C HIS A 299 12.92 35.37 -2.80
N ALA A 300 12.18 35.11 -1.72
CA ALA A 300 10.72 35.28 -1.72
C ALA A 300 10.28 36.75 -1.84
N SER A 301 11.00 37.71 -1.24
CA SER A 301 10.52 39.11 -1.20
C SER A 301 10.66 39.86 -2.53
N VAL A 302 11.75 39.67 -3.28
CA VAL A 302 11.91 40.33 -4.60
C VAL A 302 11.02 39.68 -5.65
N LEU A 303 10.85 38.35 -5.56
CA LEU A 303 9.96 37.58 -6.43
C LEU A 303 8.48 37.97 -6.21
N ASP A 304 8.07 38.14 -4.96
CA ASP A 304 6.71 38.55 -4.62
C ASP A 304 6.38 39.97 -5.10
N ASP A 305 7.30 40.92 -4.88
CA ASP A 305 7.07 42.35 -5.16
C ASP A 305 7.27 42.76 -6.63
N ARG A 306 8.22 42.13 -7.34
CA ARG A 306 8.66 42.59 -8.68
C ARG A 306 8.72 41.50 -9.75
N GLY A 307 8.40 40.25 -9.39
CA GLY A 307 8.34 39.13 -10.34
C GLY A 307 9.71 38.53 -10.70
N LEU A 308 9.66 37.44 -11.48
CA LEU A 308 10.81 36.59 -11.80
C LEU A 308 11.94 37.32 -12.53
N ASP A 309 11.62 38.19 -13.49
CA ASP A 309 12.61 38.92 -14.28
C ASP A 309 13.49 39.86 -13.42
N ALA A 310 12.85 40.65 -12.55
CA ALA A 310 13.54 41.53 -11.63
C ALA A 310 14.38 40.74 -10.60
N ALA A 311 13.86 39.60 -10.14
CA ALA A 311 14.56 38.73 -9.21
C ALA A 311 15.81 38.10 -9.86
N LEU A 312 15.71 37.60 -11.09
CA LEU A 312 16.84 37.03 -11.84
C LEU A 312 17.86 38.08 -12.26
N SER A 313 17.43 39.29 -12.60
CA SER A 313 18.34 40.41 -12.89
C SER A 313 19.19 40.79 -11.67
N ALA A 314 18.58 40.83 -10.49
CA ALA A 314 19.30 41.08 -9.24
C ALA A 314 20.25 39.92 -8.87
N LEU A 315 19.89 38.69 -9.21
CA LEU A 315 20.74 37.52 -9.03
C LEU A 315 21.96 37.53 -9.98
N ALA A 316 21.73 37.84 -11.27
CA ALA A 316 22.77 37.96 -12.28
C ALA A 316 23.82 39.03 -11.93
N GLY A 317 23.38 40.20 -11.45
CA GLY A 317 24.28 41.30 -11.05
C GLY A 317 25.17 41.01 -9.84
N ARG A 318 24.89 39.94 -9.07
CA ARG A 318 25.69 39.50 -7.92
C ARG A 318 26.56 38.28 -8.22
N SER A 319 26.45 37.72 -9.43
CA SER A 319 27.22 36.53 -9.80
C SER A 319 28.70 36.86 -9.98
N PRO A 320 29.63 36.06 -9.43
CA PRO A 320 31.07 36.19 -9.67
C PRO A 320 31.47 35.90 -11.13
N VAL A 321 30.66 35.10 -11.84
CA VAL A 321 30.82 34.80 -13.26
C VAL A 321 29.89 35.72 -14.06
N PRO A 322 30.35 36.38 -15.14
CA PRO A 322 29.48 37.20 -16.00
C PRO A 322 28.25 36.42 -16.46
N VAL A 323 27.05 36.97 -16.24
CA VAL A 323 25.78 36.33 -16.63
C VAL A 323 25.09 37.10 -17.74
N VAL A 324 24.79 36.41 -18.85
CA VAL A 324 23.92 36.90 -19.92
C VAL A 324 22.51 36.37 -19.67
N LEU A 325 21.61 37.28 -19.30
CA LEU A 325 20.22 36.96 -18.95
C LEU A 325 19.28 37.31 -20.10
N ASP A 326 18.42 36.38 -20.49
CA ASP A 326 17.35 36.57 -21.47
C ASP A 326 16.05 35.94 -20.95
N VAL A 327 15.16 36.78 -20.42
CA VAL A 327 13.85 36.38 -19.86
C VAL A 327 12.75 36.87 -20.80
N ARG A 328 11.93 35.95 -21.31
CA ARG A 328 10.72 36.28 -22.10
C ARG A 328 9.54 35.51 -21.55
N LEU A 329 8.65 36.24 -20.88
CA LEU A 329 7.44 35.74 -20.24
C LEU A 329 6.27 36.64 -20.66
N ASP A 330 5.16 36.05 -21.09
CA ASP A 330 3.98 36.80 -21.56
C ASP A 330 3.09 37.31 -20.40
N GLY A 331 3.49 37.08 -19.14
CA GLY A 331 2.78 37.49 -17.93
C GLY A 331 3.40 36.90 -16.64
N ARG A 332 2.72 37.07 -15.50
CA ARG A 332 3.11 36.42 -14.23
C ARG A 332 2.74 34.93 -14.24
N CYS A 333 3.66 34.08 -13.82
CA CYS A 333 3.41 32.66 -13.61
C CYS A 333 2.87 32.42 -12.19
N SER A 334 2.47 31.19 -11.87
CA SER A 334 2.12 30.86 -10.48
C SER A 334 3.32 31.09 -9.57
N ARG A 335 3.07 31.55 -8.32
CA ARG A 335 4.13 31.82 -7.34
C ARG A 335 5.07 30.62 -7.15
N ASP A 336 4.52 29.42 -7.12
CA ASP A 336 5.29 28.20 -6.94
C ASP A 336 6.21 27.91 -8.13
N ALA A 337 5.76 28.17 -9.36
CA ALA A 337 6.56 28.00 -10.56
C ALA A 337 7.68 29.05 -10.64
N GLU A 338 7.35 30.32 -10.34
CA GLU A 338 8.35 31.41 -10.28
C GLU A 338 9.42 31.09 -9.24
N ALA A 339 9.05 30.60 -8.06
CA ALA A 339 9.97 30.23 -7.00
C ALA A 339 10.87 29.06 -7.39
N ALA A 340 10.29 27.99 -7.95
CA ALA A 340 11.04 26.82 -8.37
C ALA A 340 12.10 27.16 -9.43
N VAL A 341 11.74 27.95 -10.45
CA VAL A 341 12.65 28.40 -11.51
C VAL A 341 13.75 29.29 -10.93
N TYR A 342 13.37 30.23 -10.08
CA TYR A 342 14.31 31.12 -9.41
C TYR A 342 15.38 30.33 -8.64
N PHE A 343 14.98 29.40 -7.76
CA PHE A 343 15.92 28.64 -6.93
C PHE A 343 16.80 27.71 -7.76
N THR A 344 16.24 27.10 -8.81
CA THR A 344 17.00 26.26 -9.73
C THR A 344 18.13 27.05 -10.40
N ILE A 345 17.85 28.29 -10.86
CA ILE A 345 18.84 29.15 -11.49
C ILE A 345 19.88 29.64 -10.47
N ALA A 346 19.47 30.01 -9.26
CA ALA A 346 20.38 30.44 -8.19
C ALA A 346 21.39 29.37 -7.80
N GLU A 347 20.93 28.13 -7.64
CA GLU A 347 21.82 26.99 -7.35
C GLU A 347 22.73 26.68 -8.54
N SER A 348 22.19 26.75 -9.76
CA SER A 348 22.97 26.51 -10.98
C SER A 348 24.11 27.53 -11.15
N LEU A 349 23.84 28.82 -10.90
CA LEU A 349 24.87 29.87 -10.94
C LEU A 349 25.90 29.72 -9.82
N THR A 350 25.47 29.29 -8.63
CA THR A 350 26.37 28.99 -7.50
C THR A 350 27.32 27.84 -7.86
N ASN A 351 26.78 26.78 -8.45
CA ASN A 351 27.58 25.64 -8.90
C ASN A 351 28.52 26.01 -10.04
N ALA A 352 28.07 26.85 -10.98
CA ALA A 352 28.93 27.37 -12.04
C ALA A 352 30.11 28.16 -11.45
N ALA A 353 29.85 29.08 -10.52
CA ALA A 353 30.89 29.88 -9.88
C ALA A 353 31.91 29.02 -9.09
N LYS A 354 31.46 27.96 -8.42
CA LYS A 354 32.33 27.09 -7.60
C LYS A 354 33.10 26.04 -8.41
N HIS A 355 32.51 25.52 -9.48
CA HIS A 355 32.99 24.27 -10.08
C HIS A 355 33.29 24.35 -11.58
N SER A 356 32.75 25.32 -12.32
CA SER A 356 32.84 25.28 -13.79
C SER A 356 34.11 25.90 -14.38
N ARG A 357 34.76 26.85 -13.69
CA ARG A 357 35.78 27.75 -14.26
C ARG A 357 35.31 28.49 -15.53
N ALA A 358 34.01 28.67 -15.71
CA ALA A 358 33.44 29.32 -16.89
C ALA A 358 33.78 30.82 -16.92
N SER A 359 34.01 31.35 -18.13
CA SER A 359 34.19 32.79 -18.37
C SER A 359 32.87 33.54 -18.51
N GLU A 360 31.76 32.84 -18.79
CA GLU A 360 30.42 33.41 -18.93
C GLU A 360 29.36 32.33 -18.64
N CYS A 361 28.21 32.73 -18.11
CA CYS A 361 27.01 31.90 -17.96
C CYS A 361 25.82 32.54 -18.68
N ARG A 362 25.10 31.76 -19.49
CA ARG A 362 23.89 32.22 -20.18
C ARG A 362 22.64 31.60 -19.55
N VAL A 363 21.69 32.44 -19.17
CA VAL A 363 20.40 32.02 -18.59
C VAL A 363 19.28 32.46 -19.52
N VAL A 364 18.50 31.49 -20.00
CA VAL A 364 17.35 31.74 -20.89
C VAL A 364 16.08 31.21 -20.23
N VAL A 365 15.07 32.06 -20.09
CA VAL A 365 13.76 31.69 -19.52
C VAL A 365 12.67 31.95 -20.54
N ARG A 366 11.84 30.94 -20.80
CA ARG A 366 10.74 30.95 -21.78
C ARG A 366 9.53 30.20 -21.24
N VAL A 367 8.34 30.63 -21.64
CA VAL A 367 7.12 29.82 -21.53
C VAL A 367 7.14 28.80 -22.66
N ARG A 368 6.76 27.56 -22.35
CA ARG A 368 6.61 26.48 -23.33
C ARG A 368 5.13 26.14 -23.40
N ASP A 369 4.55 26.27 -24.59
CA ASP A 369 3.16 25.89 -24.89
C ASP A 369 2.92 24.38 -24.75
#